data_AF-A0A7R9YLY7-F1
#
_entry.id   AF-A0A7R9YLY7-F1
#
_cell.length_a   1.000
_cell.length_b   1.000
_cell.length_c   1.000
_cell.angle_alpha   90.00
_cell.angle_beta   90.00
_cell.angle_gamma   90.00
#
_symmetry.space_group_name_H-M   'P 1'
#
loop_
_entity.id
_entity.type
_entity.pdbx_description
1 polymer ?
#
loop_
_entity_poly.entity_id
_entity_poly.type
_entity_poly.pdbx_seq_one_letter_code
_entity_poly.pdbx_strand_id
1 'polypeptide(L)'
;SPRRVRDVLNVFNALFQHRDDGSHALEPLDLNSERYLRMKQLVVGVEAEVLTELGFLLYTEHPHKFILNYVRLICPDPSLEQQLAQRAWNVINDSARTDLCLRFAPEAICCAAISMAARALRLPLPTQPPWWEVFEVAKADVDRVSGQMADLYARPKAQYRDLKTKRPSPAAGPGQG
;
A
#
# COMPACT_ATOMS: atom_id res chain seq x y z
N SER A 1 10.80 -15.08 5.57
CA SER A 1 10.60 -15.97 6.74
C SER A 1 9.50 -15.41 7.64
N PRO A 2 8.61 -16.27 8.20
CA PRO A 2 7.56 -15.84 9.11
C PRO A 2 8.14 -15.25 10.40
N ARG A 3 7.43 -14.28 11.00
CA ARG A 3 7.79 -13.64 12.28
C ARG A 3 6.90 -14.19 13.41
N ARG A 4 7.45 -14.34 14.61
CA ARG A 4 6.68 -14.82 15.77
C ARG A 4 5.74 -13.72 16.25
N VAL A 5 4.56 -14.10 16.75
CA VAL A 5 3.58 -13.14 17.32
C VAL A 5 4.23 -12.23 18.36
N ARG A 6 5.07 -12.78 19.24
CA ARG A 6 5.83 -12.00 20.24
C ARG A 6 6.63 -10.86 19.60
N ASP A 7 7.34 -11.14 18.52
CA ASP A 7 8.24 -10.16 17.90
C ASP A 7 7.41 -9.06 17.19
N VAL A 8 6.26 -9.43 16.61
CA VAL A 8 5.28 -8.48 16.07
C VAL A 8 4.73 -7.58 17.18
N LEU A 9 4.28 -8.17 18.30
CA LEU A 9 3.74 -7.42 19.43
C LEU A 9 4.77 -6.47 20.04
N ASN A 10 6.04 -6.86 20.12
CA ASN A 10 7.12 -5.99 20.60
C ASN A 10 7.31 -4.76 19.69
N VAL A 11 7.27 -4.93 18.36
CA VAL A 11 7.35 -3.82 17.41
C VAL A 11 6.16 -2.87 17.58
N PHE A 12 4.94 -3.39 17.66
CA PHE A 12 3.76 -2.55 17.87
C PHE A 12 3.79 -1.85 19.23
N ASN A 13 4.26 -2.52 20.28
CA ASN A 13 4.44 -1.91 21.59
C ASN A 13 5.42 -0.73 21.55
N ALA A 14 6.55 -0.90 20.85
CA ALA A 14 7.51 0.18 20.64
C ALA A 14 6.93 1.32 19.79
N LEU A 15 6.19 1.01 18.72
CA LEU A 15 5.51 2.02 17.89
C LEU A 15 4.47 2.82 18.68
N PHE A 16 3.70 2.16 19.56
CA PHE A 16 2.73 2.85 20.42
C PHE A 16 3.41 3.73 21.47
N GLN A 17 4.49 3.25 22.12
CA GLN A 17 5.26 4.06 23.06
C GLN A 17 5.88 5.28 22.39
N HIS A 18 6.48 5.11 21.22
CA HIS A 18 7.07 6.21 20.47
C HIS A 18 6.03 7.26 20.06
N ARG A 19 4.80 6.83 19.77
CA ARG A 19 3.70 7.70 19.40
C ARG A 19 3.12 8.49 20.58
N ASP A 20 2.99 7.84 21.74
CA ASP A 20 2.29 8.41 22.89
C ASP A 20 3.24 9.24 23.80
N ASP A 21 4.52 8.87 23.94
CA ASP A 21 5.47 9.50 24.89
C ASP A 21 6.67 10.24 24.24
N GLY A 22 6.82 10.19 22.91
CA GLY A 22 7.70 11.08 22.13
C GLY A 22 9.23 11.00 22.35
N SER A 23 9.76 10.52 23.47
CA SER A 23 11.21 10.55 23.73
C SER A 23 11.78 9.63 24.81
N HIS A 24 11.08 8.59 25.27
CA HIS A 24 11.61 7.71 26.31
C HIS A 24 12.22 6.40 25.78
N ALA A 25 13.11 5.79 26.59
CA ALA A 25 13.67 4.47 26.34
C ALA A 25 12.54 3.47 26.12
N LEU A 26 12.60 2.71 25.02
CA LEU A 26 11.57 1.76 24.65
C LEU A 26 11.57 0.59 25.64
N GLU A 27 10.52 0.50 26.45
CA GLU A 27 10.37 -0.60 27.40
C GLU A 27 9.88 -1.86 26.67
N PRO A 28 10.60 -2.99 26.78
CA PRO A 28 10.16 -4.26 26.20
C PRO A 28 8.79 -4.68 26.76
N LEU A 29 7.99 -5.38 25.95
CA LEU A 29 6.73 -5.93 26.42
C LEU A 29 6.99 -7.09 27.38
N ASP A 30 6.53 -6.98 28.62
CA ASP A 30 6.58 -8.08 29.58
C ASP A 30 5.68 -9.23 29.12
N LEU A 31 6.29 -10.39 28.87
CA LEU A 31 5.63 -11.59 28.35
C LEU A 31 4.78 -12.31 29.39
N ASN A 32 4.97 -12.02 30.68
CA ASN A 32 4.16 -12.56 31.76
C ASN A 32 2.99 -11.63 32.11
N SER A 33 2.93 -10.45 31.51
CA SER A 33 1.88 -9.47 31.78
C SER A 33 0.52 -9.90 31.20
N GLU A 34 -0.55 -9.59 31.95
CA GLU A 34 -1.94 -9.64 31.49
C GLU A 34 -2.13 -8.92 30.13
N ARG A 35 -1.41 -7.81 29.93
CA ARG A 35 -1.44 -7.04 28.68
C ARG A 35 -0.93 -7.85 27.50
N TYR A 36 0.22 -8.52 27.63
CA TYR A 36 0.75 -9.37 26.57
C TYR A 36 -0.19 -10.52 26.24
N LEU A 37 -0.70 -11.21 27.27
CA LEU A 37 -1.63 -12.34 27.08
C LEU A 37 -2.89 -11.90 26.33
N ARG A 38 -3.48 -10.76 26.71
CA ARG A 38 -4.64 -10.18 26.02
C ARG A 38 -4.32 -9.79 24.58
N MET A 39 -3.22 -9.10 24.33
CA MET A 39 -2.80 -8.70 22.96
C MET A 39 -2.56 -9.92 22.07
N LYS A 40 -1.94 -10.98 22.61
CA LYS A 40 -1.71 -12.23 21.90
C LYS A 40 -3.03 -12.90 21.52
N GLN A 41 -3.99 -13.01 22.45
CA GLN A 41 -5.31 -13.58 22.16
C GLN A 41 -6.06 -12.76 21.11
N LEU A 42 -5.98 -11.43 21.19
CA LEU A 42 -6.61 -10.54 20.21
C LEU A 42 -6.01 -10.73 18.80
N VAL A 43 -4.68 -10.79 18.67
CA VAL A 43 -4.03 -11.02 17.37
C VAL A 43 -4.46 -12.36 16.77
N VAL A 44 -4.48 -13.42 17.56
CA VAL A 44 -4.90 -14.76 17.08
C VAL A 44 -6.38 -14.75 16.67
N GLY A 45 -7.25 -14.11 17.44
CA GLY A 45 -8.67 -13.99 17.13
C GLY A 45 -8.92 -13.23 15.82
N VAL A 46 -8.33 -12.03 15.69
CA VAL A 46 -8.45 -11.19 14.49
C VAL A 46 -7.82 -11.87 13.27
N GLU A 47 -6.69 -12.56 13.43
CA GLU A 47 -6.08 -13.34 12.34
C GLU A 47 -7.05 -14.42 11.83
N ALA A 48 -7.71 -15.15 12.73
CA ALA A 48 -8.71 -16.15 12.34
C ALA A 48 -9.91 -15.52 11.60
N GLU A 49 -10.39 -14.36 12.07
CA GLU A 49 -11.45 -13.60 11.39
C GLU A 49 -11.01 -13.18 9.97
N VAL A 50 -9.84 -12.57 9.82
CA VAL A 50 -9.31 -12.14 8.51
C VAL A 50 -9.14 -13.34 7.57
N LEU A 51 -8.61 -14.47 8.04
CA LEU A 51 -8.47 -15.68 7.23
C LEU A 51 -9.82 -16.22 6.75
N THR A 52 -10.85 -16.18 7.61
CA THR A 52 -12.21 -16.61 7.28
C THR A 52 -12.83 -15.71 6.23
N GLU A 53 -12.72 -14.39 6.39
CA GLU A 53 -13.24 -13.41 5.44
C GLU A 53 -12.55 -13.50 4.06
N LEU A 54 -11.25 -13.81 4.03
CA LEU A 54 -10.51 -14.04 2.79
C LEU A 54 -10.79 -15.41 2.16
N GLY A 55 -11.60 -16.27 2.80
CA GLY A 55 -11.85 -17.64 2.34
C GLY A 55 -10.57 -18.49 2.24
N PHE A 56 -9.55 -18.17 3.06
CA PHE A 56 -8.21 -18.77 2.99
C PHE A 56 -7.49 -18.61 1.64
N LEU A 57 -7.96 -17.71 0.76
CA LEU A 57 -7.31 -17.37 -0.51
C LEU A 57 -6.21 -16.34 -0.25
N LEU A 58 -5.01 -16.83 0.08
CA LEU A 58 -3.85 -15.99 0.40
C LEU A 58 -2.88 -15.77 -0.78
N TYR A 59 -3.12 -16.46 -1.89
CA TYR A 59 -2.30 -16.29 -3.08
C TYR A 59 -2.73 -15.03 -3.82
N THR A 60 -1.79 -14.12 -4.03
CA THR A 60 -1.97 -12.94 -4.87
C THR A 60 -0.77 -12.81 -5.81
N GLU A 61 -1.03 -12.51 -7.07
CA GLU A 61 0.01 -12.07 -7.98
C GLU A 61 0.22 -10.58 -7.83
N HIS A 62 1.48 -10.17 -7.68
CA HIS A 62 1.82 -8.76 -7.52
C HIS A 62 2.35 -8.17 -8.83
N PRO A 63 1.96 -6.92 -9.18
CA PRO A 63 2.45 -6.20 -10.36
C PRO A 63 3.99 -6.14 -10.45
N HIS A 64 4.69 -6.15 -9.31
CA HIS A 64 6.16 -6.15 -9.25
C HIS A 64 6.82 -7.29 -10.02
N LYS A 65 6.15 -8.45 -10.10
CA LYS A 65 6.66 -9.64 -10.81
C LYS A 65 6.96 -9.36 -12.28
N PHE A 66 6.26 -8.40 -12.89
CA PHE A 66 6.31 -8.13 -14.33
C PHE A 66 7.31 -7.05 -14.73
N ILE A 67 7.66 -6.13 -13.81
CA ILE A 67 8.37 -4.88 -14.12
C ILE A 67 9.62 -5.12 -14.97
N LEU A 68 10.54 -5.97 -14.50
CA LEU A 68 11.83 -6.16 -15.15
C LEU A 68 11.69 -6.75 -16.57
N ASN A 69 10.76 -7.69 -16.73
CA ASN A 69 10.50 -8.30 -18.04
C ASN A 69 9.88 -7.27 -19.00
N TYR A 70 8.89 -6.52 -18.53
CA TYR A 70 8.16 -5.55 -19.35
C TYR A 70 9.07 -4.42 -19.79
N VAL A 71 9.82 -3.85 -18.86
CA VAL A 71 10.77 -2.76 -19.11
C VAL A 71 11.83 -3.20 -20.13
N ARG A 72 12.42 -4.39 -19.99
CA ARG A 72 13.41 -4.92 -20.96
C ARG A 72 12.85 -5.06 -22.38
N LEU A 73 11.57 -5.39 -22.52
CA LEU A 73 10.94 -5.60 -23.82
C LEU A 73 10.62 -4.28 -24.55
N ILE A 74 10.31 -3.21 -23.81
CA ILE A 74 9.76 -1.97 -24.39
C ILE A 74 10.66 -0.75 -24.24
N CYS A 75 11.69 -0.80 -23.40
CA CYS A 75 12.57 0.34 -23.16
C CYS A 75 13.47 0.55 -24.38
N PRO A 76 13.35 1.68 -25.11
CA PRO A 76 14.15 1.92 -26.31
C PRO A 76 15.60 2.33 -25.98
N ASP A 77 15.84 2.78 -24.75
CA ASP A 77 17.14 3.24 -24.27
C ASP A 77 17.63 2.36 -23.11
N PRO A 78 18.60 1.46 -23.33
CA PRO A 78 19.15 0.60 -22.29
C PRO A 78 19.76 1.37 -21.12
N SER A 79 20.25 2.60 -21.33
CA SER A 79 20.84 3.41 -20.26
C SER A 79 19.80 3.88 -19.23
N LEU A 80 18.53 3.95 -19.62
CA LEU A 80 17.41 4.36 -18.78
C LEU A 80 16.62 3.19 -18.19
N GLU A 81 16.92 1.95 -18.58
CA GLU A 81 16.19 0.73 -18.18
C GLU A 81 16.03 0.64 -16.66
N GLN A 82 17.15 0.73 -15.92
CA GLN A 82 17.15 0.63 -14.46
C GLN A 82 16.37 1.77 -13.82
N GLN A 83 16.48 2.98 -14.35
CA GLN A 83 15.79 4.15 -13.81
C GLN A 83 14.27 4.06 -14.06
N LEU A 84 13.87 3.59 -15.24
CA LEU A 84 12.47 3.35 -15.58
C LEU A 84 11.87 2.28 -14.66
N ALA A 85 12.55 1.14 -14.51
CA ALA A 85 12.12 0.06 -13.63
C ALA A 85 11.98 0.52 -12.17
N GLN A 86 12.95 1.27 -11.65
CA GLN A 86 12.89 1.79 -10.28
C GLN A 86 11.73 2.77 -10.07
N ARG A 87 11.48 3.66 -11.04
CA ARG A 87 10.34 4.59 -10.95
C ARG A 87 9.01 3.86 -11.04
N ALA A 88 8.88 2.90 -11.94
CA ALA A 88 7.68 2.06 -12.03
C ALA A 88 7.45 1.28 -10.73
N TRP A 89 8.52 0.73 -10.12
CA TRP A 89 8.46 0.06 -8.82
C TRP A 89 7.90 0.98 -7.73
N ASN A 90 8.36 2.22 -7.68
CA ASN A 90 7.86 3.20 -6.71
C ASN A 90 6.37 3.49 -6.91
N VAL A 91 5.92 3.66 -8.15
CA VAL A 91 4.49 3.85 -8.47
C VAL A 91 3.67 2.64 -8.02
N ILE A 92 4.19 1.43 -8.23
CA ILE A 92 3.52 0.20 -7.80
C ILE A 92 3.46 0.09 -6.27
N ASN A 93 4.52 0.48 -5.54
CA ASN A 93 4.44 0.54 -4.08
C ASN A 93 3.35 1.49 -3.60
N ASP A 94 3.23 2.65 -4.25
CA ASP A 94 2.21 3.64 -3.90
C ASP A 94 0.80 3.19 -4.26
N SER A 95 0.63 2.33 -5.27
CA SER A 95 -0.69 1.82 -5.67
C SER A 95 -1.34 0.97 -4.57
N ALA A 96 -0.55 0.39 -3.65
CA ALA A 96 -1.06 -0.29 -2.46
C ALA A 96 -1.83 0.64 -1.48
N ARG A 97 -1.77 1.96 -1.68
CA ARG A 97 -2.56 2.95 -0.94
C ARG A 97 -3.95 3.19 -1.56
N THR A 98 -4.32 2.40 -2.56
CA THR A 98 -5.58 2.47 -3.30
C THR A 98 -6.23 1.09 -3.37
N ASP A 99 -7.41 1.01 -3.97
CA ASP A 99 -8.16 -0.23 -4.24
C ASP A 99 -7.79 -0.87 -5.60
N LEU A 100 -6.73 -0.40 -6.26
CA LEU A 100 -6.35 -0.83 -7.62
C LEU A 100 -6.15 -2.34 -7.73
N CYS A 101 -5.51 -2.97 -6.74
CA CYS A 101 -5.26 -4.41 -6.73
C CYS A 101 -6.54 -5.27 -6.66
N LEU A 102 -7.68 -4.68 -6.30
CA LEU A 102 -8.98 -5.36 -6.24
C LEU A 102 -9.76 -5.21 -7.55
N ARG A 103 -9.36 -4.28 -8.43
CA ARG A 103 -10.14 -3.85 -9.59
C ARG A 103 -9.48 -4.11 -10.92
N PHE A 104 -8.15 -4.20 -10.92
CA PHE A 104 -7.35 -4.35 -12.13
C PHE A 104 -6.38 -5.50 -11.99
N ALA A 105 -6.15 -6.19 -13.11
CA ALA A 105 -5.11 -7.21 -13.20
C ALA A 105 -3.72 -6.60 -12.91
N PRO A 106 -2.80 -7.36 -12.30
CA PRO A 106 -1.48 -6.85 -11.94
C PRO A 106 -0.67 -6.40 -13.17
N GLU A 107 -0.91 -6.97 -14.35
CA GLU A 107 -0.34 -6.55 -15.63
C GLU A 107 -0.75 -5.12 -15.98
N ALA A 108 -2.04 -4.79 -15.83
CA ALA A 108 -2.55 -3.45 -16.10
C ALA A 108 -1.97 -2.40 -15.14
N ILE A 109 -1.81 -2.76 -13.86
CA ILE A 109 -1.15 -1.90 -12.87
C ILE A 109 0.32 -1.69 -13.22
N CYS A 110 1.02 -2.75 -13.65
CA CYS A 110 2.40 -2.67 -14.10
C CYS A 110 2.54 -1.76 -15.33
N CYS A 111 1.70 -1.93 -16.35
CA CYS A 111 1.69 -1.09 -17.54
C CYS A 111 1.40 0.38 -17.18
N ALA A 112 0.43 0.67 -16.33
CA ALA A 112 0.16 2.03 -15.88
C ALA A 112 1.38 2.65 -15.17
N ALA A 113 2.03 1.89 -14.29
CA ALA A 113 3.22 2.35 -13.58
C ALA A 113 4.39 2.65 -14.53
N ILE A 114 4.66 1.78 -15.51
CA ILE A 114 5.67 2.02 -16.55
C ILE A 114 5.27 3.24 -17.39
N SER A 115 4.01 3.38 -17.78
CA SER A 115 3.51 4.53 -18.54
C SER A 115 3.76 5.85 -17.81
N MET A 116 3.43 5.91 -16.51
CA MET A 116 3.68 7.08 -15.66
C MET A 116 5.17 7.37 -15.49
N ALA A 117 5.97 6.33 -15.26
CA ALA A 117 7.43 6.46 -15.11
C ALA A 117 8.10 6.96 -16.39
N ALA A 118 7.72 6.40 -17.55
CA ALA A 118 8.22 6.81 -18.86
C ALA A 118 7.86 8.26 -19.18
N ARG A 119 6.62 8.68 -18.90
CA ARG A 119 6.20 10.10 -19.02
C ARG A 119 7.04 11.02 -18.13
N ALA A 120 7.30 10.62 -16.89
CA ALA A 120 8.13 11.39 -15.95
C ALA A 120 9.60 11.47 -16.38
N LEU A 121 10.09 10.48 -17.15
CA LEU A 121 11.43 10.45 -17.73
C LEU A 121 11.49 11.07 -19.14
N ARG A 122 10.35 11.50 -19.70
CA ARG A 122 10.24 11.95 -21.10
C ARG A 122 10.73 10.90 -22.11
N LEU A 123 10.57 9.62 -21.76
CA LEU A 123 10.97 8.48 -22.58
C LEU A 123 9.80 8.09 -23.52
N PRO A 124 9.96 8.21 -24.85
CA PRO A 124 8.92 7.81 -25.79
C PRO A 124 8.88 6.29 -25.92
N LEU A 125 7.83 5.66 -25.39
CA LEU A 125 7.60 4.23 -25.56
C LEU A 125 7.11 3.90 -26.99
N PRO A 126 7.30 2.66 -27.48
CA PRO A 126 6.86 2.24 -28.81
C PRO A 126 5.36 2.45 -29.04
N THR A 127 4.99 2.93 -30.23
CA THR A 127 3.59 3.23 -30.60
C THR A 127 3.03 2.38 -31.73
N GLN A 128 3.87 1.61 -32.43
CA GLN A 128 3.47 0.72 -33.52
C GLN A 128 4.17 -0.64 -33.42
N PRO A 129 3.46 -1.71 -32.99
CA PRO A 129 2.14 -1.65 -32.34
C PRO A 129 2.24 -0.90 -30.99
N PRO A 130 1.12 -0.40 -30.44
CA PRO A 130 1.12 0.20 -29.12
C PRO A 130 1.69 -0.75 -28.07
N TRP A 131 2.70 -0.29 -27.32
CA TRP A 131 3.53 -1.17 -26.48
C TRP A 131 2.76 -1.98 -25.42
N TRP A 132 1.60 -1.51 -24.95
CA TRP A 132 0.79 -2.21 -23.94
C TRP A 132 0.06 -3.44 -24.51
N GLU A 133 -0.14 -3.52 -25.83
CA GLU A 133 -0.81 -4.65 -26.47
C GLU A 133 0.02 -5.93 -26.37
N VAL A 134 1.35 -5.82 -26.31
CA VAL A 134 2.27 -6.94 -26.10
C VAL A 134 2.03 -7.65 -24.75
N PHE A 135 1.41 -6.95 -23.80
CA PHE A 135 1.09 -7.46 -22.47
C PHE A 135 -0.40 -7.79 -22.31
N GLU A 136 -1.18 -7.78 -23.41
CA GLU A 136 -2.61 -8.07 -23.41
C GLU A 136 -3.43 -7.11 -22.52
N VAL A 137 -2.93 -5.89 -22.30
CA VAL A 137 -3.58 -4.86 -21.48
C VAL A 137 -4.34 -3.86 -22.34
N ALA A 138 -5.59 -3.59 -22.00
CA ALA A 138 -6.38 -2.55 -22.65
C ALA A 138 -5.87 -1.14 -22.28
N LYS A 139 -5.79 -0.25 -23.28
CA LYS A 139 -5.39 1.15 -23.06
C LYS A 139 -6.28 1.88 -22.04
N ALA A 140 -7.57 1.57 -22.03
CA ALA A 140 -8.53 2.14 -21.09
C ALA A 140 -8.16 1.84 -19.63
N ASP A 141 -7.62 0.64 -19.35
CA ASP A 141 -7.20 0.26 -17.99
C ASP A 141 -5.91 0.96 -17.60
N VAL A 142 -4.93 1.05 -18.51
CA VAL A 142 -3.71 1.85 -18.31
C VAL A 142 -4.07 3.29 -17.94
N ASP A 143 -5.04 3.89 -18.64
CA ASP A 143 -5.46 5.26 -18.39
C ASP A 143 -6.24 5.43 -17.07
N ARG A 144 -7.15 4.51 -16.76
CA ARG A 144 -7.90 4.53 -15.49
C ARG A 144 -6.97 4.39 -14.29
N VAL A 145 -6.04 3.43 -14.33
CA VAL A 145 -5.06 3.23 -13.27
C VAL A 145 -4.14 4.44 -13.15
N SER A 146 -3.64 4.96 -14.28
CA SER A 146 -2.80 6.17 -14.28
C SER A 146 -3.52 7.38 -13.69
N GLY A 147 -4.80 7.55 -14.01
CA GLY A 147 -5.66 8.61 -13.47
C GLY A 147 -5.82 8.50 -11.96
N GLN A 148 -6.15 7.32 -11.45
CA GLN A 148 -6.28 7.11 -10.00
C GLN A 148 -4.97 7.32 -9.24
N MET A 149 -3.84 6.95 -9.84
CA MET A 149 -2.52 7.23 -9.28
C MET A 149 -2.19 8.73 -9.31
N ALA A 150 -2.58 9.46 -10.36
CA ALA A 150 -2.45 10.91 -10.40
C ALA A 150 -3.31 11.57 -9.30
N ASP A 151 -4.54 11.10 -9.09
CA ASP A 151 -5.41 11.56 -8.00
C ASP A 151 -4.78 11.28 -6.63
N LEU A 152 -4.16 10.10 -6.44
CA LEU A 152 -3.43 9.76 -5.22
C LEU A 152 -2.29 10.76 -4.97
N TYR A 153 -1.52 11.10 -6.00
CA TYR A 153 -0.39 12.03 -5.89
C TYR A 153 -0.81 13.50 -5.72
N ALA A 154 -2.03 13.86 -6.12
CA ALA A 154 -2.60 15.17 -5.87
C ALA A 154 -3.08 15.36 -4.42
N ARG A 155 -3.20 14.29 -3.63
CA ARG A 155 -3.66 14.38 -2.23
C ARG A 155 -2.64 15.15 -1.37
N PRO A 156 -3.12 15.97 -0.41
CA PRO A 156 -2.22 16.60 0.55
C PRO A 156 -1.48 15.54 1.38
N LYS A 157 -0.36 15.94 1.97
CA LYS A 157 0.39 15.07 2.89
C LYS A 157 -0.56 14.51 3.95
N ALA A 158 -0.49 13.19 4.16
CA ALA A 158 -1.30 12.51 5.16
C ALA A 158 -1.03 13.14 6.53
N GLN A 159 -2.10 13.58 7.20
CA GLN A 159 -2.04 14.08 8.55
C GLN A 159 -2.55 13.00 9.49
N TYR A 160 -1.75 12.69 10.50
CA TYR A 160 -2.19 11.83 11.58
C TYR A 160 -3.30 12.54 12.36
N ARG A 161 -4.44 11.86 12.53
CA ARG A 161 -5.52 12.30 13.41
C ARG A 161 -5.72 11.25 14.49
N ASP A 162 -5.56 11.64 15.75
CA ASP A 162 -5.86 10.75 16.86
C ASP A 162 -7.38 10.60 17.03
N LEU A 163 -7.88 9.44 16.60
CA LEU A 163 -9.30 9.08 16.68
C LEU A 163 -9.76 8.82 18.13
N LYS A 164 -8.86 8.82 19.12
CA LYS A 164 -9.19 8.69 20.55
C LYS A 164 -9.70 9.99 21.18
N THR A 165 -9.55 11.14 20.53
CA THR A 165 -10.05 12.42 21.06
C THR A 165 -11.57 12.53 20.89
N LYS A 166 -12.27 12.75 22.03
CA LYS A 166 -13.73 12.80 22.24
C LYS A 166 -14.59 13.21 21.02
N ARG A 167 -15.67 12.45 20.76
CA ARG A 167 -16.88 13.02 20.10
C ARG A 167 -17.28 14.28 20.90
N PRO A 168 -17.49 15.45 20.27
CA PRO A 168 -18.06 16.59 20.98
C PRO A 168 -19.42 16.17 21.56
N SER A 169 -19.63 16.43 22.85
CA SER A 169 -20.91 16.19 23.50
C SER A 169 -22.01 16.96 22.75
N PRO A 170 -23.19 16.35 22.49
CA PRO A 170 -24.31 17.11 21.93
C PRO A 170 -24.62 18.27 22.87
N ALA A 171 -24.69 19.48 22.31
CA ALA A 171 -25.00 20.70 23.05
C ALA A 171 -26.30 20.49 23.85
N ALA A 172 -26.26 20.80 25.15
CA ALA A 172 -27.44 20.80 25.98
C ALA A 172 -28.49 21.72 25.36
N GLY A 173 -29.67 21.17 25.06
CA GLY A 173 -30.79 21.94 24.55
C GLY A 173 -31.19 23.05 25.54
N PRO A 174 -31.75 24.17 25.05
CA PRO A 174 -32.11 25.29 25.89
C PRO A 174 -33.16 24.84 26.92
N GLY A 175 -32.84 25.04 28.20
CA GLY A 175 -33.75 24.80 29.30
C GLY A 175 -35.00 25.67 29.14
N GLN A 176 -36.16 25.03 29.23
CA GLN A 176 -37.43 25.74 29.42
C GLN A 176 -37.48 26.25 30.86
N GLY A 177 -37.64 27.55 31.01
CA GLY A 177 -37.96 28.26 32.25
C GLY A 177 -38.84 29.44 31.91
#